data_AF-A0A9W7B5A1-F1
#
_entry.id   AF-A0A9W7B5A1-F1
#
_cell.length_a   1.000
_cell.length_b   1.000
_cell.length_c   1.000
_cell.angle_alpha   90.00
_cell.angle_beta   90.00
_cell.angle_gamma   90.00
#
_symmetry.space_group_name_H-M   'P 1'
#
loop_
_entity.id
_entity.type
_entity.pdbx_description
1 polymer ?
#
loop_
_entity_poly.entity_id
_entity_poly.type
_entity_poly.pdbx_seq_one_letter_code
_entity_poly.pdbx_strand_id
1 'polypeptide(L)'
;MAREFKREKPLSIDKLAKPALIVCVVAILWSLGKSIFSADTIHRYSPLDSLQMSSLFSPSSSPSVVLCLSESEMEKGTQLNSAFYDASLNPDLSTVVTFITLDCESKMLNGDVINQKYSLDLTIKPATVFMTNSPGSKKIIKFKGSDLKSGAHLSKAIRHFSSPRSTKIKRTGDLQPLCLDLPYCLAILKSGDYTSDFKEAVKNVILKYPEVAVVNLDSDLMELKGVEEKEGEEGGGLFGNKKKGDTPPPPPESTGGDSKDDRKAERARRKKAQEAERKAAYDALSEEEKEAEDRKKEMERKRRIEEEIRRNAFEESDEGARGGEVEEEEEEEEEEEVMDLD
;
A
#
# COMPACT_ATOMS: atom_id res chain seq x y z
N MET A 1 -42.32 -58.22 -36.67
CA MET A 1 -42.65 -57.56 -35.39
C MET A 1 -42.42 -56.07 -35.55
N ALA A 2 -43.48 -55.29 -35.72
CA ALA A 2 -43.41 -53.83 -35.75
C ALA A 2 -43.67 -53.29 -34.33
N ARG A 3 -42.75 -52.48 -33.79
CA ARG A 3 -42.97 -51.72 -32.55
C ARG A 3 -43.43 -50.32 -32.92
N GLU A 4 -44.63 -49.95 -32.47
CA GLU A 4 -45.16 -48.61 -32.54
C GLU A 4 -44.37 -47.69 -31.61
N PHE A 5 -43.80 -46.61 -32.17
CA PHE A 5 -43.30 -45.49 -31.37
C PHE A 5 -44.47 -44.53 -31.09
N LYS A 6 -44.95 -44.54 -29.84
CA LYS A 6 -45.84 -43.49 -29.32
C LYS A 6 -45.11 -42.15 -29.40
N ARG A 7 -45.61 -41.24 -30.25
CA ARG A 7 -45.17 -39.84 -30.27
C ARG A 7 -45.63 -39.16 -28.98
N GLU A 8 -44.67 -38.73 -28.16
CA GLU A 8 -44.92 -37.83 -27.04
C GLU A 8 -45.36 -36.46 -27.57
N LYS A 9 -46.36 -35.86 -26.92
CA LYS A 9 -46.89 -34.55 -27.27
C LYS A 9 -45.84 -33.47 -26.95
N PRO A 10 -45.64 -32.47 -27.83
CA PRO A 10 -44.71 -31.38 -27.54
C PRO A 10 -45.15 -30.64 -26.28
N LEU A 11 -44.20 -30.39 -25.36
CA LEU A 11 -44.43 -29.57 -24.18
C LEU A 11 -44.93 -28.19 -24.59
N SER A 12 -45.98 -27.71 -23.91
CA SER A 12 -46.56 -26.40 -24.17
C SER A 12 -45.55 -25.30 -23.83
N ILE A 13 -45.27 -24.46 -24.82
CA ILE A 13 -44.30 -23.37 -24.79
C ILE A 13 -44.57 -22.40 -23.62
N ASP A 14 -45.82 -22.30 -23.19
CA ASP A 14 -46.26 -21.41 -22.09
C ASP A 14 -45.71 -21.78 -20.71
N LYS A 15 -45.33 -23.05 -20.48
CA LYS A 15 -44.75 -23.48 -19.19
C LYS A 15 -43.25 -23.21 -19.10
N LEU A 16 -42.59 -22.93 -20.22
CA LEU A 16 -41.14 -22.67 -20.27
C LEU A 16 -40.82 -21.16 -20.37
N ALA A 17 -41.73 -20.36 -20.93
CA ALA A 17 -41.52 -18.93 -21.17
C ALA A 17 -41.46 -18.09 -19.87
N LYS A 18 -42.27 -18.44 -18.86
CA LYS A 18 -42.33 -17.70 -17.59
C LYS A 18 -41.03 -17.73 -16.77
N PRO A 19 -40.40 -18.90 -16.49
CA PRO A 19 -39.14 -18.93 -15.76
C PRO A 19 -37.99 -18.29 -16.55
N ALA A 20 -37.99 -18.40 -17.88
CA ALA A 20 -36.97 -17.78 -18.72
C ALA A 20 -37.03 -16.23 -18.67
N LEU A 21 -38.23 -15.66 -18.65
CA LEU A 21 -38.42 -14.21 -18.51
C LEU A 21 -37.91 -13.69 -17.16
N ILE A 22 -38.19 -14.41 -16.06
CA ILE A 22 -37.73 -14.01 -14.72
C ILE A 22 -36.20 -14.02 -14.65
N VAL A 23 -35.55 -15.05 -15.19
CA VAL A 23 -34.07 -15.12 -15.23
C VAL A 23 -33.48 -13.98 -16.06
N CYS A 24 -34.08 -13.65 -17.20
CA CYS A 24 -33.64 -12.51 -18.02
C CYS A 24 -33.80 -11.17 -17.29
N VAL A 25 -34.93 -10.95 -16.60
CA VAL A 25 -35.17 -9.69 -15.86
C VAL A 25 -34.19 -9.57 -14.69
N VAL A 26 -33.94 -10.63 -13.93
CA VAL A 26 -32.96 -10.63 -12.84
C VAL A 26 -31.54 -10.41 -13.36
N ALA A 27 -31.17 -10.99 -14.50
CA ALA A 27 -29.85 -10.75 -15.11
C ALA A 27 -29.67 -9.31 -15.59
N ILE A 28 -30.73 -8.69 -16.15
CA ILE A 28 -30.72 -7.29 -16.56
C ILE A 28 -30.64 -6.37 -15.33
N LEU A 29 -31.42 -6.63 -14.29
CA LEU A 29 -31.38 -5.87 -13.04
C LEU A 29 -30.04 -6.02 -12.31
N TRP A 30 -29.43 -7.22 -12.33
CA TRP A 30 -28.09 -7.45 -11.79
C TRP A 30 -27.02 -6.71 -12.60
N SER A 31 -27.14 -6.68 -13.92
CA SER A 31 -26.23 -5.94 -14.81
C SER A 31 -26.32 -4.42 -14.60
N LEU A 32 -27.55 -3.90 -14.47
CA LEU A 32 -27.82 -2.49 -14.19
C LEU A 32 -27.39 -2.12 -12.77
N GLY A 33 -27.70 -2.95 -11.78
CA GLY A 33 -27.27 -2.78 -10.39
C GLY A 33 -25.76 -2.77 -10.25
N LYS A 34 -25.05 -3.67 -10.94
CA LYS A 34 -23.58 -3.66 -10.98
C LYS A 34 -23.02 -2.38 -11.59
N SER A 35 -23.72 -1.75 -12.54
CA SER A 35 -23.30 -0.47 -13.12
C SER A 35 -23.57 0.74 -12.19
N ILE A 36 -24.59 0.68 -11.34
CA ILE A 36 -24.93 1.75 -10.39
C ILE A 36 -24.10 1.65 -9.10
N PHE A 37 -23.79 0.42 -8.65
CA PHE A 37 -22.98 0.18 -7.45
C PHE A 37 -21.46 0.09 -7.73
N SER A 38 -21.03 0.00 -8.99
CA SER A 38 -19.61 0.15 -9.38
C SER A 38 -19.29 1.57 -9.81
N ALA A 39 -19.91 2.57 -9.17
CA ALA A 39 -19.39 3.93 -9.23
C ALA A 39 -18.00 3.91 -8.58
N ASP A 40 -17.00 3.60 -9.40
CA ASP A 40 -15.57 3.75 -9.19
C ASP A 40 -15.34 5.20 -8.75
N THR A 41 -15.44 5.39 -7.44
CA THR A 41 -15.44 6.71 -6.82
C THR A 41 -14.00 7.11 -6.71
N ILE A 42 -13.49 7.79 -7.76
CA ILE A 42 -12.29 8.61 -7.65
C ILE A 42 -12.48 9.46 -6.39
N HIS A 43 -11.66 9.18 -5.36
CA HIS A 43 -11.88 9.79 -4.06
C HIS A 43 -11.58 11.29 -4.15
N ARG A 44 -12.50 12.12 -3.65
CA ARG A 44 -12.29 13.56 -3.52
C ARG A 44 -11.78 13.85 -2.12
N TYR A 45 -10.58 14.40 -2.02
CA TYR A 45 -9.98 14.73 -0.73
C TYR A 45 -10.24 16.20 -0.39
N SER A 46 -10.64 16.45 0.85
CA SER A 46 -10.80 17.81 1.35
C SER A 46 -9.46 18.34 1.85
N PRO A 47 -9.01 19.52 1.39
CA PRO A 47 -7.78 20.14 1.86
C PRO A 47 -7.82 20.56 3.33
N LEU A 48 -9.03 20.62 3.91
CA LEU A 48 -9.26 20.96 5.32
C LEU A 48 -8.99 19.78 6.26
N ASP A 49 -8.94 18.54 5.78
CA ASP A 49 -8.60 17.39 6.61
C ASP A 49 -7.06 17.21 6.67
N SER A 50 -6.45 17.74 7.73
CA SER A 50 -5.01 17.65 7.93
C SER A 50 -4.51 16.21 8.07
N LEU A 51 -5.33 15.29 8.58
CA LEU A 51 -4.95 13.89 8.75
C LEU A 51 -4.90 13.20 7.39
N GLN A 52 -5.92 13.38 6.56
CA GLN A 52 -5.93 12.84 5.19
C GLN A 52 -4.77 13.37 4.36
N MET A 53 -4.47 14.67 4.45
CA MET A 53 -3.35 15.29 3.75
C MET A 53 -2.00 14.79 4.26
N SER A 54 -1.84 14.61 5.57
CA SER A 54 -0.61 14.04 6.13
C SER A 54 -0.40 12.59 5.70
N SER A 55 -1.49 11.81 5.63
CA SER A 55 -1.47 10.42 5.18
C SER A 55 -1.13 10.33 3.69
N LEU A 56 -1.78 11.13 2.83
CA LEU A 56 -1.60 11.11 1.38
C LEU A 56 -0.16 11.37 0.93
N PHE A 57 0.57 12.22 1.65
CA PHE A 57 1.97 12.55 1.35
C PHE A 57 2.96 11.88 2.32
N SER A 58 2.49 10.94 3.15
CA SER A 58 3.37 10.19 4.06
C SER A 58 4.12 9.11 3.29
N PRO A 59 5.44 8.98 3.46
CA PRO A 59 6.22 7.94 2.80
C PRO A 59 5.81 6.51 3.19
N SER A 60 5.03 6.35 4.27
CA SER A 60 4.53 5.05 4.75
C SER A 60 3.16 4.67 4.20
N SER A 61 2.47 5.55 3.46
CA SER A 61 1.13 5.27 2.95
C SER A 61 1.20 4.55 1.60
N SER A 62 0.06 4.00 1.17
CA SER A 62 -0.08 3.41 -0.15
C SER A 62 0.20 4.44 -1.26
N PRO A 63 0.75 4.00 -2.40
CA PRO A 63 0.97 4.87 -3.53
C PRO A 63 -0.36 5.41 -4.06
N SER A 64 -0.44 6.72 -4.28
CA SER A 64 -1.66 7.37 -4.75
C SER A 64 -1.39 8.24 -5.96
N VAL A 65 -2.28 8.18 -6.96
CA VAL A 65 -2.25 9.02 -8.15
C VAL A 65 -3.24 10.15 -7.96
N VAL A 66 -2.72 11.37 -7.88
CA VAL A 66 -3.48 12.56 -7.56
C VAL A 66 -3.60 13.43 -8.79
N LEU A 67 -4.83 13.86 -9.06
CA LEU A 67 -5.18 14.83 -10.09
C LEU A 67 -5.48 16.18 -9.42
N CYS A 68 -4.63 17.19 -9.66
CA CYS A 68 -4.90 18.56 -9.23
C CYS A 68 -5.99 19.17 -10.11
N LEU A 69 -7.08 19.62 -9.50
CA LEU A 69 -8.15 20.40 -10.14
C LEU A 69 -8.54 21.55 -9.22
N SER A 70 -8.77 22.74 -9.77
CA SER A 70 -9.37 23.82 -8.98
C SER A 70 -10.81 23.46 -8.62
N GLU A 71 -11.31 23.97 -7.48
CA GLU A 71 -12.72 23.80 -7.08
C GLU A 71 -13.71 24.14 -8.21
N SER A 72 -13.44 25.22 -8.95
CA SER A 72 -14.26 25.63 -10.10
C SER A 72 -14.28 24.63 -11.26
N GLU A 73 -13.19 23.88 -11.47
CA GLU A 73 -13.12 22.83 -12.49
C GLU A 73 -13.85 21.56 -12.01
N MET A 74 -13.82 21.28 -10.71
CA MET A 74 -14.56 20.17 -10.11
C MET A 74 -16.07 20.40 -10.17
N GLU A 75 -16.54 21.62 -9.87
CA GLU A 75 -17.96 21.97 -9.87
C GLU A 75 -18.59 22.02 -11.27
N LYS A 76 -17.81 22.45 -12.27
CA LYS A 76 -18.28 22.53 -13.66
C LYS A 76 -18.47 21.16 -14.32
N GLY A 77 -18.19 20.07 -13.61
CA GLY A 77 -18.13 18.73 -14.19
C GLY A 77 -17.15 18.67 -15.36
N THR A 78 -16.11 19.50 -15.32
CA THR A 78 -15.13 19.61 -16.41
C THR A 78 -14.64 18.21 -16.70
N GLN A 79 -14.67 17.80 -17.97
CA GLN A 79 -14.24 16.46 -18.37
C GLN A 79 -12.89 16.18 -17.71
N LEU A 80 -12.92 15.29 -16.71
CA LEU A 80 -11.73 14.78 -16.06
C LEU A 80 -10.77 14.39 -17.18
N ASN A 81 -9.47 14.65 -16.98
CA ASN A 81 -8.46 14.24 -17.95
C ASN A 81 -8.76 12.79 -18.36
N SER A 82 -9.11 12.57 -19.62
CA SER A 82 -9.63 11.27 -20.06
C SER A 82 -8.64 10.16 -19.78
N ALA A 83 -7.34 10.46 -19.87
CA ALA A 83 -6.29 9.51 -19.49
C ALA A 83 -6.32 9.16 -18.00
N PHE A 84 -6.63 10.10 -17.10
CA PHE A 84 -6.76 9.84 -15.67
C PHE A 84 -7.96 8.94 -15.38
N TYR A 85 -9.12 9.28 -15.93
CA TYR A 85 -10.34 8.50 -15.74
C TYR A 85 -10.23 7.09 -16.34
N ASP A 86 -9.75 6.98 -17.57
CA ASP A 86 -9.52 5.68 -18.23
C ASP A 86 -8.50 4.82 -17.45
N ALA A 87 -7.50 5.44 -16.81
CA ALA A 87 -6.53 4.73 -15.99
C ALA A 87 -7.12 4.28 -14.64
N SER A 88 -8.04 5.05 -14.04
CA SER A 88 -8.70 4.67 -12.79
C SER A 88 -9.64 3.49 -12.95
N LEU A 89 -10.23 3.31 -14.13
CA LEU A 89 -11.08 2.17 -14.47
C LEU A 89 -10.29 0.86 -14.69
N ASN A 90 -8.96 0.88 -14.59
CA ASN A 90 -8.14 -0.31 -14.80
C ASN A 90 -8.09 -1.16 -13.51
N PRO A 91 -8.67 -2.37 -13.48
CA PRO A 91 -8.78 -3.17 -12.26
C PRO A 91 -7.42 -3.64 -11.72
N ASP A 92 -6.42 -3.80 -12.59
CA ASP A 92 -5.07 -4.17 -12.18
C ASP A 92 -4.38 -3.02 -11.42
N LEU A 93 -4.81 -1.77 -11.66
CA LEU A 93 -4.23 -0.58 -11.04
C LEU A 93 -4.96 -0.18 -9.78
N SER A 94 -6.29 -0.28 -9.75
CA SER A 94 -7.08 0.10 -8.57
C SER A 94 -6.76 -0.72 -7.32
N THR A 95 -6.20 -1.92 -7.49
CA THR A 95 -5.69 -2.75 -6.39
C THR A 95 -4.31 -2.34 -5.87
N VAL A 96 -3.54 -1.58 -6.66
CA VAL A 96 -2.14 -1.21 -6.37
C VAL A 96 -2.02 0.26 -5.98
N VAL A 97 -2.79 1.15 -6.61
CA VAL A 97 -2.75 2.59 -6.39
C VAL A 97 -4.14 3.16 -6.17
N THR A 98 -4.23 4.18 -5.33
CA THR A 98 -5.49 4.90 -5.11
C THR A 98 -5.55 6.13 -6.02
N PHE A 99 -6.65 6.31 -6.74
CA PHE A 99 -6.87 7.49 -7.59
C PHE A 99 -7.64 8.57 -6.80
N ILE A 100 -7.09 9.78 -6.75
CA ILE A 100 -7.58 10.87 -5.92
C ILE A 100 -7.66 12.17 -6.72
N THR A 101 -8.67 12.98 -6.43
CA THR A 101 -8.76 14.37 -6.88
C THR A 101 -8.57 15.31 -5.70
N LEU A 102 -7.79 16.38 -5.91
CA LEU A 102 -7.43 17.32 -4.87
C LEU A 102 -7.33 18.74 -5.44
N ASP A 103 -7.82 19.74 -4.70
CA ASP A 103 -7.51 21.13 -5.00
C ASP A 103 -6.13 21.49 -4.45
N CYS A 104 -5.14 21.48 -5.34
CA CYS A 104 -3.75 21.76 -4.98
C CYS A 104 -3.45 23.26 -4.78
N GLU A 105 -4.36 24.16 -5.17
CA GLU A 105 -4.24 25.62 -4.97
C GLU A 105 -4.97 26.09 -3.71
N SER A 106 -5.75 25.20 -3.09
CA SER A 106 -6.41 25.47 -1.82
C SER A 106 -5.43 25.62 -0.64
N LYS A 107 -5.88 26.37 0.36
CA LYS A 107 -5.18 26.55 1.63
C LYS A 107 -5.56 25.44 2.60
N MET A 108 -4.57 24.87 3.25
CA MET A 108 -4.75 23.96 4.38
C MET A 108 -5.15 24.73 5.65
N LEU A 109 -5.60 24.03 6.69
CA LEU A 109 -5.96 24.63 7.99
C LEU A 109 -4.83 25.45 8.64
N ASN A 110 -3.56 25.08 8.37
CA ASN A 110 -2.40 25.80 8.88
C ASN A 110 -2.07 27.08 8.08
N GLY A 111 -2.83 27.39 7.03
CA GLY A 111 -2.66 28.57 6.16
C GLY A 111 -1.72 28.35 4.98
N ASP A 112 -0.98 27.24 4.93
CA ASP A 112 -0.10 26.90 3.81
C ASP A 112 -0.91 26.46 2.58
N VAL A 113 -0.43 26.80 1.39
CA VAL A 113 -0.98 26.28 0.14
C VAL A 113 -0.38 24.91 -0.16
N ILE A 114 -1.21 23.94 -0.56
CA ILE A 114 -0.79 22.54 -0.78
C ILE A 114 0.38 22.45 -1.75
N ASN A 115 0.30 23.13 -2.89
CA ASN A 115 1.38 23.11 -3.88
C ASN A 115 2.71 23.66 -3.35
N GLN A 116 2.69 24.64 -2.47
CA GLN A 116 3.90 25.20 -1.86
C GLN A 116 4.47 24.24 -0.82
N LYS A 117 3.62 23.73 0.08
CA LYS A 117 4.04 22.82 1.16
C LYS A 117 4.67 21.55 0.64
N TYR A 118 4.10 20.96 -0.41
CA TYR A 118 4.57 19.70 -1.00
C TYR A 118 5.40 19.91 -2.27
N SER A 119 5.76 21.15 -2.61
CA SER A 119 6.56 21.49 -3.81
C SER A 119 5.96 20.92 -5.11
N LEU A 120 4.65 20.98 -5.26
CA LEU A 120 3.93 20.54 -6.45
C LEU A 120 4.08 21.58 -7.57
N ASP A 121 4.63 21.16 -8.70
CA ASP A 121 4.75 22.00 -9.88
C ASP A 121 3.43 21.99 -10.68
N LEU A 122 2.61 23.03 -10.51
CA LEU A 122 1.32 23.18 -11.21
C LEU A 122 1.42 23.91 -12.56
N THR A 123 2.63 24.21 -13.06
CA THR A 123 2.81 25.02 -14.28
C THR A 123 2.25 24.38 -15.56
N ILE A 124 1.94 23.08 -15.55
CA ILE A 124 1.45 22.34 -16.71
C ILE A 124 -0.06 22.11 -16.58
N LYS A 125 -0.83 22.85 -17.40
CA LYS A 125 -2.30 22.74 -17.55
C LYS A 125 -2.66 21.80 -18.72
N PRO A 126 -3.83 21.15 -18.76
CA PRO A 126 -5.05 21.42 -17.97
C PRO A 126 -5.25 20.58 -16.70
N ALA A 127 -4.32 19.68 -16.37
CA ALA A 127 -4.44 18.83 -15.19
C ALA A 127 -3.05 18.28 -14.82
N THR A 128 -2.50 18.72 -13.69
CA THR A 128 -1.25 18.15 -13.19
C THR A 128 -1.57 16.85 -12.47
N VAL A 129 -1.24 15.72 -13.12
CA VAL A 129 -1.32 14.39 -12.51
C VAL A 129 0.04 14.06 -11.91
N PHE A 130 0.04 13.59 -10.67
CA PHE A 130 1.24 13.16 -9.98
C PHE A 130 1.00 11.88 -9.20
N MET A 131 2.07 11.15 -8.93
CA MET A 131 2.06 9.98 -8.06
C MET A 131 2.82 10.30 -6.78
N THR A 132 2.18 10.01 -5.65
CA THR A 132 2.73 10.08 -4.30
C THR A 132 3.15 8.68 -3.86
N ASN A 133 4.12 8.61 -2.94
CA ASN A 133 4.57 7.40 -2.25
C ASN A 133 4.89 6.23 -3.20
N SER A 134 5.53 6.54 -4.33
CA SER A 134 6.05 5.53 -5.23
C SER A 134 7.07 4.66 -4.48
N PRO A 135 6.96 3.32 -4.53
CA PRO A 135 7.90 2.43 -3.87
C PRO A 135 9.35 2.74 -4.22
N GLY A 136 10.19 2.97 -3.21
CA GLY A 136 11.60 3.31 -3.38
C GLY A 136 11.91 4.77 -3.72
N SER A 137 10.90 5.66 -3.77
CA SER A 137 11.10 7.08 -4.04
C SER A 137 10.33 7.96 -3.05
N LYS A 138 11.05 8.87 -2.37
CA LYS A 138 10.43 9.96 -1.60
C LYS A 138 9.95 11.12 -2.48
N LYS A 139 10.27 11.09 -3.78
CA LYS A 139 9.91 12.16 -4.70
C LYS A 139 8.54 11.92 -5.29
N ILE A 140 7.74 12.98 -5.30
CA ILE A 140 6.49 13.06 -6.05
C ILE A 140 6.82 12.99 -7.54
N ILE A 141 6.17 12.07 -8.25
CA ILE A 141 6.41 11.83 -9.66
C ILE A 141 5.36 12.58 -10.46
N LYS A 142 5.79 13.54 -11.27
CA LYS A 142 4.90 14.30 -12.15
C LYS A 142 4.79 13.63 -13.52
N PHE A 143 3.58 13.29 -13.94
CA PHE A 143 3.32 12.78 -15.29
C PHE A 143 3.25 13.95 -16.28
N LYS A 144 3.82 13.77 -17.48
CA LYS A 144 3.90 14.84 -18.49
C LYS A 144 3.58 14.32 -19.88
N GLY A 145 2.98 15.18 -20.71
CA GLY A 145 2.91 15.03 -22.17
C GLY A 145 2.50 13.65 -22.66
N SER A 146 3.49 12.80 -22.97
CA SER A 146 3.30 11.42 -23.46
C SER A 146 2.51 10.51 -22.54
N ASP A 147 2.62 10.70 -21.22
CA ASP A 147 1.97 9.83 -20.24
C ASP A 147 0.46 10.10 -20.17
N LEU A 148 0.05 11.33 -20.49
CA LEU A 148 -1.34 11.79 -20.41
C LEU A 148 -2.06 11.73 -21.77
N LYS A 149 -1.47 11.07 -22.77
CA LYS A 149 -2.09 10.92 -24.10
C LYS A 149 -3.32 10.02 -24.10
N SER A 150 -3.31 8.98 -23.27
CA SER A 150 -4.44 8.05 -23.09
C SER A 150 -4.32 7.31 -21.76
N GLY A 151 -5.42 6.70 -21.31
CA GLY A 151 -5.41 5.91 -20.07
C GLY A 151 -4.42 4.76 -20.09
N ALA A 152 -4.17 4.16 -21.26
CA ALA A 152 -3.17 3.11 -21.41
C ALA A 152 -1.74 3.61 -21.19
N HIS A 153 -1.41 4.82 -21.66
CA HIS A 153 -0.09 5.42 -21.45
C HIS A 153 0.11 5.76 -19.98
N LEU A 154 -0.89 6.37 -19.35
CA LEU A 154 -0.84 6.71 -17.94
C LEU A 154 -0.77 5.45 -17.09
N SER A 155 -1.59 4.45 -17.39
CA SER A 155 -1.56 3.14 -16.73
C SER A 155 -0.19 2.48 -16.80
N LYS A 156 0.44 2.51 -17.98
CA LYS A 156 1.78 1.97 -18.19
C LYS A 156 2.83 2.72 -17.36
N ALA A 157 2.73 4.05 -17.30
CA ALA A 157 3.61 4.88 -16.49
C ALA A 157 3.40 4.61 -14.99
N ILE A 158 2.15 4.55 -14.52
CA ILE A 158 1.80 4.21 -13.14
C ILE A 158 2.38 2.84 -12.77
N ARG A 159 2.13 1.79 -13.57
CA ARG A 159 2.71 0.45 -13.33
C ARG A 159 4.23 0.50 -13.23
N HIS A 160 4.87 1.30 -14.08
CA HIS A 160 6.32 1.47 -14.05
C HIS A 160 6.79 2.06 -12.71
N PHE A 161 6.05 2.98 -12.11
CA PHE A 161 6.44 3.62 -10.85
C PHE A 161 5.86 2.97 -9.59
N SER A 162 4.80 2.18 -9.71
CA SER A 162 4.21 1.42 -8.61
C SER A 162 4.80 0.02 -8.45
N SER A 163 5.47 -0.50 -9.48
CA SER A 163 6.16 -1.78 -9.37
C SER A 163 7.25 -1.69 -8.29
N PRO A 164 7.26 -2.61 -7.30
CA PRO A 164 8.35 -2.67 -6.35
C PRO A 164 9.65 -2.93 -7.12
N ARG A 165 10.70 -2.18 -6.76
CA ARG A 165 11.99 -2.16 -7.47
C ARG A 165 13.12 -1.98 -6.47
N SER A 166 14.31 -2.43 -6.89
CA SER A 166 15.51 -2.11 -6.14
C SER A 166 15.94 -0.66 -6.42
N THR A 167 16.17 0.09 -5.34
CA THR A 167 16.57 1.50 -5.42
C THR A 167 18.09 1.59 -5.38
N LYS A 168 18.70 2.27 -6.36
CA LYS A 168 20.15 2.49 -6.36
C LYS A 168 20.49 3.65 -5.43
N ILE A 169 21.30 3.37 -4.40
CA ILE A 169 21.80 4.39 -3.48
C ILE A 169 23.16 4.87 -3.99
N LYS A 170 23.28 6.18 -4.19
CA LYS A 170 24.55 6.83 -4.60
C LYS A 170 25.23 7.56 -3.45
N ARG A 171 24.47 7.98 -2.44
CA ARG A 171 24.97 8.73 -1.29
C ARG A 171 24.59 8.03 -0.01
N THR A 172 25.53 7.98 0.92
CA THR A 172 25.32 7.45 2.28
C THR A 172 24.10 8.08 2.98
N GLY A 173 23.87 9.38 2.79
CA GLY A 173 22.70 10.08 3.36
C GLY A 173 21.35 9.59 2.85
N ASP A 174 21.29 8.91 1.71
CA ASP A 174 20.04 8.35 1.17
C ASP A 174 19.70 6.98 1.79
N LEU A 175 20.66 6.32 2.45
CA LEU A 175 20.47 5.00 3.06
C LEU A 175 19.49 5.04 4.24
N GLN A 176 19.61 6.06 5.08
CA GLN A 176 18.74 6.22 6.22
C GLN A 176 17.26 6.31 5.82
N PRO A 177 16.86 7.29 4.99
CA PRO A 177 15.47 7.47 4.60
C PRO A 177 14.89 6.35 3.74
N LEU A 178 15.71 5.59 2.99
CA LEU A 178 15.27 4.59 2.02
C LEU A 178 15.39 3.14 2.52
N CYS A 179 16.04 2.92 3.66
CA CYS A 179 16.35 1.58 4.15
C CYS A 179 16.34 1.51 5.69
N LEU A 180 17.10 2.36 6.39
CA LEU A 180 17.30 2.21 7.84
C LEU A 180 16.08 2.62 8.68
N ASP A 181 15.30 3.58 8.20
CA ASP A 181 14.08 4.03 8.89
C ASP A 181 12.87 3.09 8.63
N LEU A 182 13.04 2.06 7.80
CA LEU A 182 11.99 1.12 7.43
C LEU A 182 12.06 -0.16 8.29
N PRO A 183 10.92 -0.81 8.56
CA PRO A 183 10.88 -2.00 9.42
C PRO A 183 11.67 -3.18 8.83
N TYR A 184 11.68 -3.31 7.51
CA TYR A 184 12.42 -4.33 6.79
C TYR A 184 13.09 -3.73 5.55
N CYS A 185 14.40 -3.93 5.44
CA CYS A 185 15.16 -3.53 4.27
C CYS A 185 16.20 -4.59 3.88
N LEU A 186 16.24 -4.92 2.60
CA LEU A 186 17.24 -5.77 1.98
C LEU A 186 18.26 -4.90 1.24
N ALA A 187 19.45 -4.77 1.84
CA ALA A 187 20.57 -4.09 1.21
C ALA A 187 21.42 -5.08 0.41
N ILE A 188 21.50 -4.85 -0.90
CA ILE A 188 22.33 -5.61 -1.82
C ILE A 188 23.62 -4.83 -2.05
N LEU A 189 24.72 -5.36 -1.53
CA LEU A 189 26.06 -4.82 -1.76
C LEU A 189 26.57 -5.35 -3.12
N LYS A 190 26.73 -4.43 -4.06
CA LYS A 190 27.20 -4.69 -5.42
C LYS A 190 28.70 -4.36 -5.51
N SER A 191 29.45 -5.31 -6.05
CA SER A 191 30.80 -5.14 -6.59
C SER A 191 30.76 -5.69 -8.02
N GLY A 192 30.65 -4.83 -9.04
CA GLY A 192 30.52 -5.24 -10.44
C GLY A 192 29.12 -5.76 -10.85
N ASP A 193 28.91 -6.05 -12.13
CA ASP A 193 27.58 -6.32 -12.69
C ASP A 193 26.94 -7.65 -12.25
N TYR A 194 25.62 -7.62 -12.03
CA TYR A 194 24.85 -8.80 -11.68
C TYR A 194 24.75 -9.78 -12.85
N THR A 195 24.90 -11.07 -12.54
CA THR A 195 24.50 -12.16 -13.43
C THR A 195 22.99 -12.11 -13.71
N SER A 196 22.55 -12.72 -14.81
CA SER A 196 21.12 -12.85 -15.16
C SER A 196 20.32 -13.45 -14.02
N ASP A 197 20.85 -14.54 -13.45
CA ASP A 197 20.16 -15.35 -12.46
C ASP A 197 20.00 -14.59 -11.14
N PHE A 198 20.99 -13.77 -10.79
CA PHE A 198 20.90 -12.90 -9.63
C PHE A 198 19.85 -11.80 -9.82
N LYS A 199 19.79 -11.18 -11.01
CA LYS A 199 18.74 -10.18 -11.31
C LYS A 199 17.35 -10.79 -11.22
N GLU A 200 17.18 -12.02 -11.69
CA GLU A 200 15.91 -12.73 -11.61
C GLU A 200 15.56 -13.11 -10.16
N ALA A 201 16.52 -13.60 -9.38
CA ALA A 201 16.31 -13.86 -7.95
C ALA A 201 15.90 -12.61 -7.17
N VAL A 202 16.60 -11.49 -7.40
CA VAL A 202 16.26 -10.19 -6.77
C VAL A 202 14.87 -9.74 -7.20
N LYS A 203 14.52 -9.86 -8.49
CA LYS A 203 13.17 -9.54 -8.98
C LYS A 203 12.11 -10.40 -8.29
N ASN A 204 12.36 -11.69 -8.11
CA ASN A 204 11.43 -12.60 -7.44
C ASN A 204 11.25 -12.25 -5.96
N VAL A 205 12.33 -11.87 -5.27
CA VAL A 205 12.26 -11.40 -3.88
C VAL A 205 11.43 -10.12 -3.78
N ILE A 206 11.68 -9.15 -4.66
CA ILE A 206 10.94 -7.87 -4.71
C ILE A 206 9.44 -8.09 -4.97
N LEU A 207 9.09 -9.04 -5.85
CA LEU A 207 7.70 -9.36 -6.15
C LEU A 207 7.01 -10.14 -5.03
N LYS A 208 7.77 -10.98 -4.31
CA LYS A 208 7.24 -11.82 -3.23
C LYS A 208 7.06 -11.06 -1.92
N TYR A 209 7.90 -10.05 -1.68
CA TYR A 209 7.91 -9.26 -0.45
C TYR A 209 7.86 -7.75 -0.79
N PRO A 210 6.73 -7.25 -1.28
CA PRO A 210 6.57 -5.83 -1.65
C PRO A 210 6.76 -4.86 -0.47
N GLU A 211 6.57 -5.33 0.76
CA GLU A 211 6.78 -4.59 2.01
C GLU A 211 8.26 -4.39 2.39
N VAL A 212 9.17 -5.16 1.77
CA VAL A 212 10.61 -5.07 2.04
C VAL A 212 11.24 -4.09 1.05
N ALA A 213 11.82 -3.01 1.57
CA ALA A 213 12.59 -2.11 0.73
C ALA A 213 13.86 -2.80 0.24
N VAL A 214 14.09 -2.83 -1.07
CA VAL A 214 15.31 -3.40 -1.64
C VAL A 214 16.19 -2.26 -2.14
N VAL A 215 17.42 -2.18 -1.64
CA VAL A 215 18.38 -1.15 -2.04
C VAL A 215 19.65 -1.76 -2.61
N ASN A 216 20.18 -1.18 -3.69
CA ASN A 216 21.46 -1.56 -4.26
C ASN A 216 22.52 -0.54 -3.83
N LEU A 217 23.52 -1.02 -3.11
CA LEU A 217 24.69 -0.27 -2.67
C LEU A 217 25.85 -0.62 -3.59
N ASP A 218 26.20 0.30 -4.48
CA ASP A 218 27.32 0.14 -5.39
C ASP A 218 28.56 0.70 -4.67
N SER A 219 29.42 -0.19 -4.15
CA SER A 219 30.56 0.21 -3.31
C SER A 219 31.47 1.22 -4.00
N ASP A 220 31.54 1.14 -5.33
CA ASP A 220 32.44 1.95 -6.15
C ASP A 220 31.87 3.35 -6.46
N LEU A 221 30.56 3.54 -6.26
CA LEU A 221 29.85 4.79 -6.56
C LEU A 221 29.24 5.45 -5.33
N MET A 222 29.45 4.88 -4.14
CA MET A 222 28.94 5.47 -2.91
C MET A 222 29.81 6.66 -2.49
N GLU A 223 29.24 7.85 -2.59
CA GLU A 223 29.81 9.06 -2.02
C GLU A 223 29.64 9.00 -0.48
N LEU A 224 30.76 8.85 0.23
CA LEU A 224 30.82 9.00 1.68
C LEU A 224 30.71 10.50 2.01
N LYS A 225 29.54 10.94 2.47
CA LYS A 225 29.39 12.31 2.93
C LYS A 225 29.89 12.38 4.37
N GLY A 226 31.08 12.96 4.58
CA GLY A 226 31.60 13.26 5.92
C GLY A 226 32.87 12.51 6.36
N VAL A 227 33.66 11.94 5.44
CA VAL A 227 35.00 11.38 5.75
C VAL A 227 36.11 12.15 5.02
N GLU A 228 35.92 13.45 4.80
CA GLU A 228 36.99 14.34 4.37
C GLU A 228 37.47 15.19 5.56
N GLU A 229 38.74 14.96 5.90
CA GLU A 229 39.72 15.82 6.60
C GLU A 229 39.56 16.11 8.09
N LYS A 230 40.09 15.20 8.90
CA LYS A 230 41.09 15.55 9.93
C LYS A 230 42.21 14.51 9.94
N GLU A 231 42.95 14.42 8.83
CA GLU A 231 44.30 13.87 8.86
C GLU A 231 45.28 15.05 8.80
N GLY A 232 46.27 15.01 9.68
CA GLY A 232 47.04 16.18 10.11
C GLY A 232 47.96 16.75 9.04
N GLU A 233 47.91 18.07 8.92
CA GLU A 233 48.96 18.87 8.30
C GLU A 233 49.77 19.51 9.45
N GLU A 234 50.82 18.81 9.88
CA GLU A 234 51.94 19.47 10.57
C GLU A 234 52.78 20.19 9.49
N GLY A 235 52.69 21.50 9.43
CA GLY A 235 53.46 22.32 8.49
C GLY A 235 53.20 23.81 8.64
N GLY A 236 54.05 24.50 9.40
CA GLY A 236 53.80 25.86 9.89
C GLY A 236 53.73 26.96 8.82
N GLY A 237 53.08 28.08 9.16
CA GLY A 237 53.04 29.27 8.32
C GLY A 237 52.11 30.37 8.82
N LEU A 238 52.56 31.09 9.86
CA LEU A 238 52.35 32.51 10.20
C LEU A 238 51.19 33.35 9.59
N PHE A 239 50.64 34.21 10.46
CA PHE A 239 49.70 35.35 10.26
C PHE A 239 48.20 34.98 10.19
N GLY A 240 47.28 35.49 11.00
CA GLY A 240 47.30 36.45 12.09
C GLY A 240 45.85 36.80 12.46
N ASN A 241 45.57 36.89 13.77
CA ASN A 241 44.47 37.62 14.43
C ASN A 241 43.01 37.43 13.96
N LYS A 242 42.19 36.80 14.82
CA LYS A 242 41.11 37.52 15.55
C LYS A 242 40.38 36.67 16.60
N LYS A 243 40.35 37.27 17.79
CA LYS A 243 39.31 37.26 18.84
C LYS A 243 38.91 35.95 19.56
N LYS A 244 39.40 35.92 20.81
CA LYS A 244 38.87 35.23 21.99
C LYS A 244 37.35 35.39 22.16
N GLY A 245 36.70 34.31 22.57
CA GLY A 245 35.34 34.29 23.13
C GLY A 245 34.92 32.87 23.53
N ASP A 246 35.28 32.50 24.76
CA ASP A 246 34.66 31.50 25.64
C ASP A 246 34.31 30.10 25.10
N THR A 247 35.23 29.16 25.28
CA THR A 247 34.93 27.72 25.40
C THR A 247 35.42 27.19 26.75
N PRO A 248 34.64 26.36 27.46
CA PRO A 248 35.05 25.76 28.73
C PRO A 248 36.26 24.84 28.53
N PRO A 249 37.13 24.68 29.54
CA PRO A 249 38.31 23.84 29.41
C PRO A 249 37.91 22.39 29.10
N PRO A 250 38.63 21.68 28.21
CA PRO A 250 38.43 20.26 28.02
C PRO A 250 38.67 19.52 29.35
N PRO A 251 37.94 18.43 29.63
CA PRO A 251 38.17 17.64 30.83
C PRO A 251 39.62 17.14 30.84
N PRO A 252 40.23 16.98 32.03
CA PRO A 252 41.61 16.54 32.14
C PRO A 252 41.80 15.21 31.40
N GLU A 253 42.82 15.15 30.56
CA GLU A 253 43.31 13.92 29.96
C GLU A 253 43.55 12.91 31.09
N SER A 254 42.66 11.93 31.16
CA SER A 254 42.86 10.71 31.93
C SER A 254 44.07 10.00 31.33
N THR A 255 45.22 10.15 31.98
CA THR A 255 46.38 9.29 31.82
C THR A 255 46.08 7.93 32.44
N GLY A 256 45.11 7.21 31.87
CA GLY A 256 44.83 5.81 32.15
C GLY A 256 45.64 4.96 31.17
N GLY A 257 46.78 4.44 31.62
CA GLY A 257 47.52 3.43 30.89
C GLY A 257 46.70 2.14 30.81
N ASP A 258 45.81 2.04 29.82
CA ASP A 258 45.09 0.80 29.52
C ASP A 258 46.11 -0.24 29.04
N SER A 259 46.40 -1.21 29.90
CA SER A 259 47.17 -2.38 29.51
C SER A 259 46.45 -3.06 28.33
N LYS A 260 47.21 -3.53 27.34
CA LYS A 260 46.67 -4.32 26.21
C LYS A 260 45.82 -5.51 26.70
N ASP A 261 46.09 -6.00 27.91
CA ASP A 261 45.35 -7.08 28.54
C ASP A 261 43.94 -6.67 28.99
N ASP A 262 43.75 -5.43 29.44
CA ASP A 262 42.43 -4.92 29.86
C ASP A 262 41.50 -4.76 28.67
N ARG A 263 42.02 -4.26 27.54
CA ARG A 263 41.25 -4.17 26.28
C ARG A 263 40.85 -5.53 25.74
N LYS A 264 41.69 -6.55 25.92
CA LYS A 264 41.38 -7.94 25.52
C LYS A 264 40.31 -8.55 26.42
N ALA A 265 40.39 -8.31 27.73
CA ALA A 265 39.39 -8.75 28.69
C ALA A 265 38.02 -8.08 28.44
N GLU A 266 38.00 -6.78 28.12
CA GLU A 266 36.76 -6.08 27.82
C GLU A 266 36.10 -6.57 26.52
N ARG A 267 36.88 -6.81 25.46
CA ARG A 267 36.35 -7.42 24.23
C ARG A 267 35.75 -8.80 24.46
N ALA A 268 36.37 -9.62 25.32
CA ALA A 268 35.84 -10.93 25.67
C ALA A 268 34.50 -10.83 26.43
N ARG A 269 34.37 -9.86 27.35
CA ARG A 269 33.12 -9.60 28.08
C ARG A 269 32.00 -9.14 27.13
N ARG A 270 32.29 -8.22 26.21
CA ARG A 270 31.31 -7.76 25.21
C ARG A 270 30.84 -8.89 24.29
N LYS A 271 31.77 -9.74 23.83
CA LYS A 271 31.40 -10.90 23.00
C LYS A 271 30.51 -11.89 23.75
N LYS A 272 30.82 -12.15 25.03
CA LYS A 272 29.99 -13.02 25.89
C LYS A 272 28.61 -12.43 26.16
N ALA A 273 28.51 -11.10 26.33
CA ALA A 273 27.24 -10.41 26.51
C ALA A 273 26.38 -10.48 25.23
N GLN A 274 26.98 -10.23 24.06
CA GLN A 274 26.28 -10.34 22.77
C GLN A 274 25.81 -11.78 22.47
N GLU A 275 26.61 -12.79 22.84
CA GLU A 275 26.22 -14.19 22.68
C GLU A 275 25.07 -14.57 23.62
N ALA A 276 25.07 -14.07 24.86
CA ALA A 276 23.97 -14.26 25.80
C ALA A 276 22.68 -13.56 25.32
N GLU A 277 22.80 -12.35 24.79
CA GLU A 277 21.67 -11.59 24.23
C GLU A 277 21.09 -12.29 22.98
N ARG A 278 21.94 -12.77 22.08
CA ARG A 278 21.50 -13.53 20.90
C ARG A 278 20.81 -14.84 21.30
N LYS A 279 21.29 -15.51 22.34
CA LYS A 279 20.66 -16.71 22.86
C LYS A 279 19.29 -16.40 23.48
N ALA A 280 19.19 -15.35 24.29
CA ALA A 280 17.92 -14.91 24.87
C ALA A 280 16.89 -14.54 23.80
N ALA A 281 17.31 -13.87 22.72
CA ALA A 281 16.44 -13.54 21.60
C ALA A 281 15.94 -14.79 20.86
N TYR A 282 16.79 -15.81 20.69
CA TYR A 282 16.39 -17.08 20.07
C TYR A 282 15.40 -17.86 20.94
N ASP A 283 15.64 -17.91 22.25
CA ASP A 283 14.76 -18.57 23.21
C ASP A 283 13.37 -17.88 23.23
N ALA A 284 13.32 -16.54 23.18
CA ALA A 284 12.06 -15.79 23.11
C ALA A 284 11.27 -16.05 21.81
N LEU A 285 11.93 -16.11 20.65
CA LEU A 285 11.27 -16.46 19.39
C LEU A 285 10.72 -17.89 19.40
N SER A 286 11.43 -18.82 20.05
CA SER A 286 10.95 -20.21 20.18
C SER A 286 9.72 -20.32 21.09
N GLU A 287 9.57 -19.47 22.10
CA GLU A 287 8.38 -19.42 22.95
C GLU A 287 7.19 -18.81 22.19
N GLU A 288 7.42 -17.73 21.43
CA GLU A 288 6.37 -17.10 20.60
C GLU A 288 5.83 -18.06 19.51
N GLU A 289 6.70 -18.86 18.88
CA GLU A 289 6.29 -19.85 17.89
C GLU A 289 5.40 -20.95 18.51
N LYS A 290 5.73 -21.41 19.73
CA LYS A 290 4.90 -22.37 20.46
C LYS A 290 3.54 -21.78 20.83
N GLU A 291 3.50 -20.53 21.32
CA GLU A 291 2.23 -19.87 21.61
C GLU A 291 1.37 -19.69 20.35
N ALA A 292 1.97 -19.34 19.22
CA ALA A 292 1.25 -19.21 17.96
C ALA A 292 0.67 -20.55 17.48
N GLU A 293 1.41 -21.65 17.64
CA GLU A 293 0.95 -23.00 17.33
C GLU A 293 -0.22 -23.41 18.23
N ASP A 294 -0.15 -23.12 19.54
CA ASP A 294 -1.22 -23.43 20.48
C ASP A 294 -2.49 -22.60 20.22
N ARG A 295 -2.35 -21.31 19.90
CA ARG A 295 -3.49 -20.47 19.46
C ARG A 295 -4.13 -20.99 18.19
N LYS A 296 -3.33 -21.50 17.25
CA LYS A 296 -3.85 -22.11 16.01
C LYS A 296 -4.63 -23.39 16.30
N LYS A 297 -4.13 -24.26 17.20
CA LYS A 297 -4.85 -25.46 17.64
C LYS A 297 -6.15 -25.11 18.36
N GLU A 298 -6.16 -24.05 19.18
CA GLU A 298 -7.37 -23.58 19.84
C GLU A 298 -8.42 -23.06 18.85
N MET A 299 -8.01 -22.27 17.86
CA MET A 299 -8.90 -21.80 16.80
C MET A 299 -9.48 -22.95 15.98
N GLU A 300 -8.69 -23.97 15.66
CA GLU A 300 -9.18 -25.16 14.95
C GLU A 300 -10.20 -25.93 15.79
N ARG A 301 -9.97 -26.06 17.10
CA ARG A 301 -10.93 -26.69 18.02
C ARG A 301 -12.24 -25.92 18.08
N LYS A 302 -12.20 -24.59 18.17
CA LYS A 302 -13.40 -23.73 18.14
C LYS A 302 -14.17 -23.88 16.83
N ARG A 303 -13.47 -23.92 15.70
CA ARG A 303 -14.10 -24.12 14.38
C ARG A 303 -14.82 -25.47 14.27
N ARG A 304 -14.25 -26.55 14.83
CA ARG A 304 -14.91 -27.87 14.85
C ARG A 304 -16.19 -27.85 15.69
N ILE A 305 -16.16 -27.19 16.85
CA ILE A 305 -17.34 -27.06 17.73
C ILE A 305 -18.44 -26.25 17.01
N GLU A 306 -18.09 -25.15 16.36
CA GLU A 306 -19.04 -24.33 15.60
C GLU A 306 -19.66 -25.10 14.43
N GLU A 307 -18.87 -25.89 13.71
CA GLU A 307 -19.35 -26.75 12.63
C GLU A 307 -20.31 -27.85 13.13
N GLU A 308 -20.04 -28.42 14.32
CA GLU A 308 -20.91 -29.40 14.97
C GLU A 308 -22.23 -28.79 15.44
N ILE A 309 -22.19 -27.59 16.04
CA ILE A 309 -23.40 -26.83 16.40
C ILE A 309 -24.24 -26.54 15.15
N ARG A 310 -23.59 -26.10 14.05
CA ARG A 310 -24.30 -25.81 12.79
C ARG A 310 -24.93 -27.05 12.19
N ARG A 311 -24.28 -28.21 12.29
CA ARG A 311 -24.84 -29.49 11.81
C ARG A 311 -26.06 -29.89 12.65
N ASN A 312 -25.96 -29.82 13.97
CA ASN A 312 -27.08 -30.18 14.87
C ASN A 312 -28.29 -29.24 14.69
N ALA A 313 -28.07 -27.94 14.46
CA ALA A 313 -29.15 -26.99 14.18
C ALA A 313 -29.90 -27.31 12.87
N PHE A 314 -29.21 -27.89 11.88
CA PHE A 314 -29.84 -28.29 10.62
C PHE A 314 -30.68 -29.57 10.78
N GLU A 315 -30.24 -30.51 11.62
CA GLU A 315 -30.98 -31.76 11.91
C GLU A 315 -32.25 -31.50 12.74
N GLU A 316 -32.23 -30.55 13.69
CA GLU A 316 -33.44 -30.15 14.44
C GLU A 316 -34.48 -29.41 13.56
N SER A 317 -34.06 -28.83 12.43
CA SER A 317 -34.97 -28.12 11.50
C SER A 317 -35.79 -29.06 10.62
N ASP A 318 -35.32 -30.29 10.39
CA ASP A 318 -35.95 -31.27 9.48
C ASP A 318 -36.96 -32.18 10.21
N GLU A 319 -36.89 -32.29 11.54
CA GLU A 319 -37.87 -33.02 12.36
C GLU A 319 -39.12 -32.18 12.73
N GLY A 320 -39.09 -30.85 12.51
CA GLY A 320 -40.21 -29.94 12.78
C GLY A 320 -41.22 -29.76 11.62
N ALA A 321 -40.89 -30.18 10.40
CA ALA A 321 -41.70 -29.91 9.19
C ALA A 321 -42.73 -31.00 8.86
N ARG A 322 -43.10 -31.85 9.82
CA ARG A 322 -44.06 -32.94 9.64
C ARG A 322 -45.23 -32.85 10.63
N GLY A 323 -45.94 -31.72 10.61
CA GLY A 323 -47.21 -31.58 11.32
C GLY A 323 -47.73 -30.16 11.36
N GLY A 324 -48.60 -29.80 10.41
CA GLY A 324 -49.33 -28.54 10.45
C GLY A 324 -49.79 -28.11 9.06
N GLU A 325 -50.86 -28.73 8.58
CA GLU A 325 -51.75 -28.06 7.62
C GLU A 325 -52.27 -26.80 8.32
N VAL A 326 -51.84 -25.63 7.86
CA VAL A 326 -52.43 -24.35 8.26
C VAL A 326 -53.17 -23.86 7.02
N GLU A 327 -54.48 -23.78 7.18
CA GLU A 327 -55.43 -23.30 6.18
C GLU A 327 -55.10 -21.87 5.75
N GLU A 328 -55.33 -21.62 4.47
CA GLU A 328 -55.28 -20.33 3.81
C GLU A 328 -56.30 -19.36 4.45
N GLU A 329 -55.84 -18.20 4.91
CA GLU A 329 -56.68 -17.01 4.99
C GLU A 329 -56.01 -15.91 4.17
N GLU A 330 -56.71 -15.54 3.08
CA GLU A 330 -56.45 -14.35 2.28
C GLU A 330 -56.83 -13.12 3.13
N GLU A 331 -55.86 -12.25 3.45
CA GLU A 331 -56.15 -10.87 3.84
C GLU A 331 -55.67 -9.93 2.73
N GLU A 332 -56.65 -9.39 2.00
CA GLU A 332 -56.56 -8.12 1.28
C GLU A 332 -56.35 -7.00 2.31
N GLU A 333 -55.38 -6.11 2.10
CA GLU A 333 -55.40 -4.71 2.57
C GLU A 333 -54.25 -3.95 1.86
N GLU A 334 -54.61 -3.19 0.83
CA GLU A 334 -54.80 -1.74 0.82
C GLU A 334 -53.50 -0.96 0.54
N GLU A 335 -53.51 -0.31 -0.62
CA GLU A 335 -52.51 0.64 -1.08
C GLU A 335 -52.54 1.89 -0.19
N GLU A 336 -51.43 2.20 0.51
CA GLU A 336 -51.20 3.55 1.04
C GLU A 336 -50.17 4.31 0.19
N GLU A 337 -50.73 5.30 -0.50
CA GLU A 337 -50.10 6.38 -1.25
C GLU A 337 -49.25 7.26 -0.33
N VAL A 338 -47.91 7.20 -0.44
CA VAL A 338 -47.02 8.12 0.28
C VAL A 338 -46.66 9.28 -0.64
N MET A 339 -47.17 10.46 -0.26
CA MET A 339 -46.94 11.77 -0.88
C MET A 339 -45.47 12.19 -0.86
N ASP A 340 -45.07 12.84 -1.96
CA ASP A 340 -43.89 13.71 -2.06
C ASP A 340 -44.07 14.96 -1.16
N LEU A 341 -42.99 15.40 -0.53
CA LEU A 341 -42.86 16.72 0.09
C LEU A 341 -41.68 17.47 -0.52
N ASP A 342 -41.97 18.75 -0.84
CA ASP A 342 -41.14 19.78 -1.49
C ASP A 342 -39.71 19.96 -0.97
#